data_AF-A0AAD3CUI1-F1
#
_entry.id   AF-A0AAD3CUI1-F1
#
_cell.length_a   1.000
_cell.length_b   1.000
_cell.length_c   1.000
_cell.angle_alpha   90.00
_cell.angle_beta   90.00
_cell.angle_gamma   90.00
#
_symmetry.space_group_name_H-M   'P 1'
#
loop_
_entity.id
_entity.type
_entity.pdbx_description
1 polymer ?
#
loop_
_entity_poly.entity_id
_entity_poly.type
_entity_poly.pdbx_seq_one_letter_code
_entity_poly.pdbx_strand_id
1 'polypeptide(L)'
;MSRAALWRQEANVKERERQANETFQIAMEEGRSRPQKGLIPLSNTNTFNLNPMLLGNISKSPYFLKSCSQVKDWTALVDEIYYHVQHMEPWTQGKIHIHMENLEGLIV
;
A
#
# COMPACT_ATOMS: atom_id res chain seq x y z
N MET A 1 -29.70 14.88 -21.84
CA MET A 1 -28.27 15.16 -22.12
C MET A 1 -27.91 14.57 -23.48
N SER A 2 -27.21 15.32 -24.34
CA SER A 2 -26.89 14.88 -25.72
C SER A 2 -25.76 13.85 -25.75
N ARG A 3 -25.81 12.87 -26.67
CA ARG A 3 -24.75 11.85 -26.89
C ARG A 3 -23.37 12.50 -27.13
N ALA A 4 -23.35 13.70 -27.71
CA ALA A 4 -22.12 14.46 -27.95
C ALA A 4 -21.55 15.14 -26.68
N ALA A 5 -22.34 15.33 -25.62
CA ALA A 5 -21.86 15.84 -24.34
C ALA A 5 -21.21 14.72 -23.50
N LEU A 6 -21.77 13.50 -23.59
CA LEU A 6 -21.23 12.29 -22.97
C LEU A 6 -19.83 11.95 -23.50
N TRP A 7 -19.65 11.95 -24.82
CA TRP A 7 -18.35 11.67 -25.43
C TRP A 7 -17.25 12.68 -25.05
N ARG A 8 -17.62 13.95 -24.82
CA ARG A 8 -16.67 14.96 -24.34
C ARG A 8 -16.27 14.73 -22.89
N GLN A 9 -17.20 14.27 -22.05
CA GLN A 9 -16.90 13.92 -20.66
C GLN A 9 -16.02 12.67 -20.59
N GLU A 10 -16.34 11.62 -21.35
CA GLU A 10 -15.56 10.39 -21.42
C GLU A 10 -14.15 10.65 -21.96
N ALA A 11 -14.01 11.47 -23.02
CA ALA A 11 -12.70 11.88 -23.53
C ALA A 11 -11.88 12.61 -22.47
N ASN A 12 -12.49 13.55 -21.75
CA ASN A 12 -11.83 14.29 -20.68
C ASN A 12 -11.48 13.44 -19.45
N VAL A 13 -12.20 12.35 -19.19
CA VAL A 13 -11.87 11.39 -18.13
C VAL A 13 -10.69 10.52 -18.57
N LYS A 14 -10.74 9.97 -19.79
CA LYS A 14 -9.69 9.12 -20.34
C LYS A 14 -8.36 9.86 -20.53
N GLU A 15 -8.41 11.14 -20.89
CA GLU A 15 -7.23 12.01 -20.99
C GLU A 15 -6.60 12.24 -19.61
N ARG A 16 -7.44 12.46 -18.58
CA ARG A 16 -6.98 12.59 -17.19
C ARG A 16 -6.38 11.31 -16.65
N GLU A 17 -6.98 10.16 -16.94
CA GLU A 17 -6.44 8.84 -16.58
C GLU A 17 -5.08 8.60 -17.27
N ARG A 18 -4.96 8.98 -18.55
CA ARG A 18 -3.68 8.87 -19.28
C ARG A 18 -2.62 9.77 -18.66
N GLN A 19 -2.93 11.04 -18.42
CA GLN A 19 -2.00 11.97 -17.77
C GLN A 19 -1.60 11.50 -16.37
N ALA A 20 -2.52 10.95 -15.59
CA ALA A 20 -2.22 10.40 -14.27
C ALA A 20 -1.26 9.20 -14.38
N ASN A 21 -1.49 8.28 -15.32
CA ASN A 21 -0.60 7.14 -15.56
C ASN A 21 0.78 7.57 -16.06
N GLU A 22 0.87 8.54 -16.97
CA GLU A 22 2.13 9.08 -17.47
C GLU A 22 2.91 9.77 -16.35
N THR A 23 2.24 10.60 -15.55
CA THR A 23 2.85 11.28 -14.40
C THR A 23 3.36 10.27 -13.37
N PHE A 24 2.60 9.19 -13.12
CA PHE A 24 3.01 8.11 -12.21
C PHE A 24 4.23 7.36 -12.73
N GLN A 25 4.30 7.04 -14.02
CA GLN A 25 5.46 6.37 -14.61
C GLN A 25 6.72 7.23 -14.55
N ILE A 26 6.61 8.52 -14.86
CA ILE A 26 7.73 9.47 -14.77
C ILE A 26 8.26 9.54 -13.34
N ALA A 27 7.38 9.66 -12.34
CA ALA A 27 7.79 9.68 -10.93
C ALA A 27 8.50 8.38 -10.50
N MET A 28 8.03 7.22 -10.98
CA MET A 28 8.70 5.93 -10.73
C MET A 28 10.11 5.87 -11.36
N GLU A 29 10.27 6.38 -12.57
CA GLU A 29 11.53 6.35 -13.31
C GLU A 29 12.56 7.34 -12.75
N GLU A 30 12.10 8.51 -12.30
CA GLU A 30 12.91 9.46 -11.52
C GLU A 30 13.38 8.85 -10.19
N GLY A 31 12.51 8.12 -9.49
CA GLY A 31 12.86 7.41 -8.26
C GLY A 31 13.90 6.29 -8.46
N ARG A 32 13.96 5.69 -9.65
CA ARG A 32 14.96 4.67 -10.00
C ARG A 32 16.31 5.26 -10.43
N SER A 33 16.29 6.37 -11.17
CA SER A 33 17.49 6.96 -11.77
C SER A 33 18.30 7.84 -10.80
N ARG A 34 17.65 8.38 -9.76
CA ARG A 34 18.33 9.11 -8.69
C ARG A 34 18.31 8.26 -7.42
N PRO A 35 19.33 7.40 -7.18
CA PRO A 35 19.50 6.80 -5.87
C PRO A 35 19.80 7.96 -4.89
N GLN A 36 18.74 8.48 -4.29
CA GLN A 36 18.84 9.48 -3.24
C GLN A 36 19.72 8.89 -2.15
N LYS A 37 20.72 9.66 -1.72
CA LYS A 37 21.69 9.25 -0.72
C LYS A 37 20.94 8.85 0.56
N GLY A 38 20.98 7.57 0.92
CA GLY A 38 20.26 7.01 2.08
C GLY A 38 19.04 6.15 1.74
N LEU A 39 18.61 6.04 0.47
CA LEU A 39 17.61 5.05 0.07
C LEU A 39 18.27 3.71 -0.25
N ILE A 40 17.77 2.65 0.40
CA ILE A 40 18.12 1.28 0.09
C ILE A 40 17.36 0.90 -1.18
N PRO A 41 18.05 0.58 -2.30
CA PRO A 41 17.37 0.13 -3.49
C PRO A 41 16.62 -1.17 -3.21
N LEU A 42 15.37 -1.23 -3.65
CA LEU A 42 14.54 -2.42 -3.50
C LEU A 42 15.01 -3.51 -4.48
N SER A 43 16.08 -4.21 -4.13
CA SER A 43 16.73 -5.21 -5.00
C SER A 43 15.89 -6.47 -5.19
N ASN A 44 15.04 -6.82 -4.22
CA ASN A 44 14.13 -7.95 -4.31
C ASN A 44 12.68 -7.48 -4.26
N THR A 45 11.98 -7.58 -5.39
CA THR A 45 10.57 -7.20 -5.53
C THR A 45 9.60 -8.19 -4.89
N ASN A 46 10.03 -9.44 -4.65
CA ASN A 46 9.19 -10.47 -4.05
C ASN A 46 9.19 -10.36 -2.53
N THR A 47 10.33 -10.02 -1.92
CA THR A 47 10.47 -9.91 -0.47
C THR A 47 10.56 -8.48 0.04
N PHE A 48 10.62 -7.48 -0.84
CA PHE A 48 10.80 -6.07 -0.50
C PHE A 48 12.01 -5.80 0.41
N ASN A 49 13.05 -6.64 0.31
CA ASN A 49 14.22 -6.67 1.20
C ASN A 49 13.88 -6.89 2.69
N LEU A 50 12.71 -7.44 3.02
CA LEU A 50 12.32 -7.80 4.39
C LEU A 50 12.99 -9.11 4.83
N ASN A 51 13.28 -9.21 6.13
CA ASN A 51 13.75 -10.45 6.73
C ASN A 51 12.68 -11.56 6.58
N PRO A 52 13.04 -12.78 6.12
CA PRO A 52 12.08 -13.88 5.93
C PRO A 52 11.21 -14.19 7.16
N MET A 53 11.74 -14.06 8.37
CA MET A 53 10.98 -14.26 9.61
C MET A 53 9.90 -13.19 9.78
N LEU A 54 10.26 -11.93 9.55
CA LEU A 54 9.30 -10.81 9.62
C LEU A 54 8.26 -10.92 8.52
N LEU A 55 8.69 -11.25 7.30
CA LEU A 55 7.79 -11.48 6.18
C LEU A 55 6.79 -12.60 6.50
N GLY A 56 7.27 -13.72 7.06
CA GLY A 56 6.40 -14.81 7.52
C GLY A 56 5.43 -14.39 8.61
N ASN A 57 5.86 -13.57 9.56
CA ASN A 57 5.01 -13.07 10.65
C ASN A 57 3.93 -12.10 10.14
N ILE A 58 4.30 -11.16 9.28
CA ILE A 58 3.36 -10.21 8.67
C ILE A 58 2.34 -10.98 7.85
N SER A 59 2.76 -11.89 6.96
CA SER A 59 1.86 -12.67 6.11
C SER A 59 0.90 -13.58 6.89
N LYS A 60 1.30 -14.04 8.09
CA LYS A 60 0.45 -14.85 8.97
C LYS A 60 -0.39 -14.01 9.93
N SER A 61 -0.15 -12.71 10.03
CA SER A 61 -0.88 -11.86 10.96
C SER A 61 -2.37 -11.79 10.58
N PRO A 62 -3.29 -11.83 11.55
CA PRO A 62 -4.72 -11.71 11.27
C PRO A 62 -5.08 -10.41 10.55
N TYR A 63 -4.38 -9.33 10.89
CA TYR A 63 -4.53 -8.02 10.26
C TYR A 63 -4.20 -8.06 8.76
N PHE A 64 -3.09 -8.70 8.38
CA PHE A 64 -2.73 -8.83 6.97
C PHE A 64 -3.73 -9.69 6.18
N LEU A 65 -4.14 -10.83 6.74
CA LEU A 65 -5.04 -11.76 6.05
C LEU A 65 -6.46 -11.22 5.90
N LYS A 66 -6.99 -10.53 6.92
CA LYS A 66 -8.37 -10.02 6.91
C LYS A 66 -8.48 -8.67 6.20
N SER A 67 -7.58 -7.73 6.48
CA SER A 67 -7.70 -6.36 5.98
C SER A 67 -6.77 -6.09 4.79
N CYS A 68 -5.46 -6.21 4.98
CA CYS A 68 -4.50 -5.77 3.96
C CYS A 68 -4.57 -6.58 2.65
N SER A 69 -4.98 -7.84 2.70
CA SER A 69 -5.13 -8.70 1.51
C SER A 69 -6.21 -8.20 0.54
N GLN A 70 -7.19 -7.43 1.02
CA GLN A 70 -8.31 -6.94 0.24
C GLN A 70 -8.04 -5.56 -0.38
N VAL A 71 -7.06 -4.84 0.16
CA VAL A 71 -6.70 -3.48 -0.27
C VAL A 71 -5.89 -3.53 -1.57
N LYS A 72 -6.37 -2.85 -2.60
CA LYS A 72 -5.71 -2.78 -3.92
C LYS A 72 -5.18 -1.39 -4.28
N ASP A 73 -5.77 -0.36 -3.67
CA ASP A 73 -5.48 1.04 -3.99
C ASP A 73 -4.66 1.69 -2.88
N TRP A 74 -3.75 2.60 -3.27
CA TRP A 74 -2.91 3.34 -2.33
C TRP A 74 -3.73 4.16 -1.33
N THR A 75 -4.78 4.85 -1.81
CA THR A 75 -5.65 5.65 -0.93
C THR A 75 -6.34 4.78 0.10
N ALA A 76 -6.87 3.61 -0.32
CA ALA A 76 -7.50 2.66 0.58
C ALA A 76 -6.51 2.09 1.60
N LEU A 77 -5.23 1.93 1.21
CA LEU A 77 -4.17 1.54 2.15
C LEU A 77 -3.91 2.60 3.21
N VAL A 78 -3.86 3.87 2.81
CA VAL A 78 -3.69 5.00 3.73
C VAL A 78 -4.88 5.09 4.68
N ASP A 79 -6.11 4.95 4.17
CA ASP A 79 -7.32 4.96 4.98
C ASP A 79 -7.33 3.79 5.97
N GLU A 80 -6.97 2.58 5.53
CA GLU A 80 -6.88 1.41 6.41
C GLU A 80 -5.88 1.64 7.56
N ILE A 81 -4.71 2.20 7.26
CA ILE A 81 -3.71 2.54 8.28
C ILE A 81 -4.27 3.60 9.24
N TYR A 82 -4.92 4.64 8.74
CA TYR A 82 -5.38 5.75 9.54
C TYR A 82 -6.54 5.39 10.49
N TYR A 83 -7.49 4.58 10.01
CA TYR A 83 -8.70 4.26 10.78
C TYR A 83 -8.57 2.98 11.63
N HIS A 84 -7.81 1.98 11.17
CA HIS A 84 -7.80 0.66 11.81
C HIS A 84 -6.52 0.36 12.61
N VAL A 85 -5.37 0.97 12.28
CA VAL A 85 -4.13 0.74 13.05
C VAL A 85 -4.11 1.62 14.30
N GLN A 86 -4.45 1.03 15.44
CA GLN A 86 -4.41 1.74 16.74
C GLN A 86 -3.09 1.57 17.48
N HIS A 87 -2.43 0.41 17.34
CA HIS A 87 -1.17 0.12 18.01
C HIS A 87 -0.24 -0.64 17.08
N MET A 88 1.02 -0.21 17.06
CA MET A 88 2.09 -0.90 16.35
C MET A 88 3.27 -1.05 17.30
N GLU A 89 3.49 -2.27 17.78
CA GLU A 89 4.62 -2.55 18.65
C GLU A 89 5.83 -2.94 17.80
N PRO A 90 6.99 -2.26 17.97
CA PRO A 90 8.20 -2.66 17.28
C PRO A 90 8.58 -4.08 17.74
N TRP A 91 9.07 -4.89 16.80
CA TRP A 91 9.60 -6.21 17.12
C TRP A 91 10.63 -6.07 18.25
N THR A 92 10.35 -6.71 19.38
CA THR A 92 11.20 -6.65 20.58
C THR A 92 11.85 -8.00 20.79
N GLN A 93 13.15 -8.02 21.08
CA GLN A 93 13.91 -9.23 21.32
C GLN A 93 13.27 -10.04 22.47
N GLY A 94 12.74 -11.23 22.16
CA GLY A 94 11.99 -12.09 23.10
C GLY A 94 10.52 -12.31 22.72
N LYS A 95 9.92 -11.46 21.86
CA LYS A 95 8.59 -11.69 21.27
C LYS A 95 8.74 -12.14 19.82
N ILE A 96 8.28 -13.35 19.51
CA ILE A 96 8.37 -13.95 18.16
C ILE A 96 7.30 -13.37 17.22
N HIS A 97 6.25 -12.77 17.76
CA HIS A 97 5.06 -12.30 17.04
C HIS A 97 4.92 -10.77 17.11
N ILE A 98 4.58 -10.18 15.96
CA ILE A 98 4.21 -8.77 15.85
C ILE A 98 2.72 -8.71 16.23
N HIS A 99 2.38 -8.04 17.33
CA HIS A 99 0.98 -7.82 17.70
C HIS A 99 0.42 -6.64 16.91
N MET A 100 -0.57 -6.93 16.07
CA MET A 100 -1.44 -5.95 15.44
C MET A 100 -2.88 -6.37 15.79
N GLU A 101 -3.50 -5.65 16.72
CA GLU A 101 -4.89 -5.89 17.13
C GLU A 101 -5.81 -4.90 16.40
N ASN A 102 -6.87 -5.44 15.77
CA ASN A 102 -8.08 -4.70 15.46
C ASN A 102 -9.07 -4.94 16.62
N LEU A 103 -9.70 -3.88 17.13
CA LEU A 103 -10.64 -3.94 18.26
C LEU A 103 -11.94 -4.72 18.00
N GLU A 104 -12.12 -5.37 16.84
CA GLU A 104 -13.33 -6.15 16.55
C GLU A 104 -13.45 -7.47 17.36
N GLY A 105 -12.52 -7.72 18.30
CA GLY A 105 -12.59 -8.85 19.23
C GLY A 105 -12.90 -8.47 20.69
N LEU A 106 -13.19 -7.20 20.99
CA LEU A 106 -13.41 -6.74 22.37
C LEU A 106 -14.70 -5.94 22.57
N ILE A 107 -15.80 -6.34 21.93
CA ILE A 107 -17.16 -5.94 22.34
C ILE A 107 -18.08 -7.18 22.23
N VAL A 108 -18.46 -7.68 23.42
CA VAL A 108 -19.32 -8.83 23.79
C VAL A 108 -18.70 -10.23 23.73
#